data_AF-A0A4Z0JU49-F1
#
_entry.id   AF-A0A4Z0JU49-F1
#
_cell.length_a   1.000
_cell.length_b   1.000
_cell.length_c   1.000
_cell.angle_alpha   90.00
_cell.angle_beta   90.00
_cell.angle_gamma   90.00
#
_symmetry.space_group_name_H-M   'P 1'
#
loop_
_entity.id
_entity.type
_entity.pdbx_description
1 polymer ?
#
loop_
_entity_poly.entity_id
_entity_poly.type
_entity_poly.pdbx_seq_one_letter_code
_entity_poly.pdbx_strand_id
1 'polypeptide(L)'
;MTYLATILQSFFTDYVHTQRSLSANTIASYRDTWRIFIKHLTTLNRVCADELRLDHLDRATVTGFLAYLRDVRANTAATRNHRLTAIRSLLAYALPDHPEYAETIRQILSIRPSKTATPTLAYLSEEGTDAGLGDI
;
A
#
# COMPACT_ATOMS: atom_id res chain seq x y z
N MET A 1 5.12 -18.19 15.97
CA MET A 1 6.09 -17.13 15.64
C MET A 1 6.27 -17.11 14.14
N THR A 2 5.70 -16.12 13.47
CA THR A 2 5.61 -16.10 12.01
C THR A 2 6.42 -14.93 11.45
N TYR A 3 7.47 -15.24 10.69
CA TYR A 3 8.35 -14.23 10.09
C TYR A 3 7.66 -13.51 8.93
N LEU A 4 7.79 -12.18 8.91
CA LEU A 4 7.22 -11.34 7.86
C LEU A 4 7.87 -11.61 6.51
N ALA A 5 9.16 -11.95 6.49
CA ALA A 5 9.91 -12.25 5.27
C ALA A 5 9.32 -13.44 4.50
N THR A 6 8.92 -14.50 5.20
CA THR A 6 8.31 -15.70 4.59
C THR A 6 7.01 -15.35 3.88
N ILE A 7 6.14 -14.57 4.52
CA ILE A 7 4.85 -14.12 3.95
C ILE A 7 5.08 -13.19 2.77
N LEU A 8 6.04 -12.27 2.88
CA LEU A 8 6.39 -11.35 1.78
C LEU A 8 6.89 -12.10 0.55
N GLN A 9 7.74 -13.10 0.75
CA GLN A 9 8.26 -13.91 -0.33
C GLN A 9 7.11 -14.62 -1.05
N SER A 10 6.29 -15.41 -0.34
CA SER A 10 5.20 -16.16 -0.95
C SER A 10 4.15 -15.25 -1.60
N PHE A 11 3.86 -14.09 -1.00
CA PHE A 11 2.96 -13.11 -1.59
C PHE A 11 3.47 -12.58 -2.94
N PHE A 12 4.75 -12.19 -3.02
CA PHE A 12 5.30 -11.57 -4.22
C PHE A 12 5.77 -12.56 -5.30
N THR A 13 6.06 -13.82 -4.97
CA THR A 13 6.37 -14.85 -5.98
C THR A 13 5.12 -15.56 -6.47
N ASP A 14 4.19 -15.91 -5.58
CA ASP A 14 3.14 -16.87 -5.91
C ASP A 14 1.81 -16.14 -6.08
N TYR A 15 1.37 -15.39 -5.06
CA TYR A 15 0.03 -14.82 -5.01
C TYR A 15 -0.22 -13.72 -6.05
N VAL A 16 0.67 -12.73 -6.10
CA VAL A 16 0.48 -11.53 -6.92
C VAL A 16 0.53 -11.86 -8.43
N HIS A 17 1.29 -12.88 -8.82
CA HIS A 17 1.43 -13.33 -10.20
C HIS A 17 0.32 -14.29 -10.65
N THR A 18 -0.30 -15.05 -9.73
CA THR A 18 -1.30 -16.07 -10.09
C THR A 18 -2.75 -15.65 -9.89
N GLN A 19 -3.07 -14.83 -8.87
CA GLN A 19 -4.45 -14.71 -8.39
C GLN A 19 -5.12 -13.34 -8.57
N ARG A 20 -4.42 -12.28 -9.01
CA ARG A 20 -4.96 -10.92 -8.96
C ARG A 20 -4.88 -10.06 -10.24
N SER A 21 -4.37 -10.56 -11.36
CA SER A 21 -4.22 -9.78 -12.61
C SER A 21 -3.66 -8.35 -12.36
N LEU A 22 -2.77 -8.20 -11.37
CA LEU A 22 -2.23 -6.89 -11.02
C LEU A 22 -1.24 -6.45 -12.09
N SER A 23 -1.37 -5.21 -12.53
CA SER A 23 -0.39 -4.62 -13.45
C SER A 23 0.99 -4.57 -12.80
N ALA A 24 2.05 -4.67 -13.61
CA ALA A 24 3.43 -4.58 -13.14
C ALA A 24 3.67 -3.31 -12.29
N ASN A 25 3.03 -2.20 -12.64
CA ASN A 25 3.08 -0.94 -11.88
C ASN A 25 2.46 -1.07 -10.47
N THR A 26 1.36 -1.82 -10.34
CA THR A 26 0.73 -2.07 -9.04
C THR A 26 1.62 -2.95 -8.16
N ILE A 27 2.22 -4.00 -8.74
CA ILE A 27 3.17 -4.87 -8.04
C ILE A 27 4.39 -4.06 -7.55
N ALA A 28 4.96 -3.22 -8.41
CA ALA A 28 6.08 -2.36 -8.06
C ALA A 28 5.72 -1.38 -6.92
N SER A 29 4.53 -0.78 -6.97
CA SER A 29 4.02 0.09 -5.91
C SER A 29 3.81 -0.65 -4.58
N TYR A 30 3.36 -1.90 -4.62
CA TYR A 30 3.22 -2.74 -3.42
C TYR A 30 4.59 -3.06 -2.83
N ARG A 31 5.58 -3.43 -3.66
CA ARG A 31 6.97 -3.67 -3.22
C ARG A 31 7.58 -2.42 -2.59
N ASP A 32 7.39 -1.25 -3.19
CA ASP A 32 7.86 0.03 -2.62
C ASP A 32 7.20 0.31 -1.27
N THR A 33 5.89 0.07 -1.16
CA THR A 33 5.17 0.23 0.10
C THR A 33 5.77 -0.63 1.21
N TRP A 34 5.95 -1.92 0.95
CA TRP A 34 6.54 -2.83 1.93
C TRP A 34 7.98 -2.47 2.26
N ARG A 35 8.79 -2.04 1.29
CA ARG A 35 10.16 -1.55 1.55
C ARG A 35 10.19 -0.39 2.53
N ILE A 36 9.31 0.59 2.36
CA ILE A 36 9.25 1.77 3.25
C ILE A 36 8.69 1.37 4.61
N PHE A 37 7.66 0.51 4.64
CA PHE A 37 7.04 0.09 5.89
C PHE A 37 7.98 -0.78 6.73
N ILE A 38 8.74 -1.69 6.13
CA ILE A 38 9.80 -2.47 6.82
C ILE A 38 10.79 -1.53 7.50
N LYS A 39 11.31 -0.52 6.81
CA LYS A 39 12.23 0.47 7.41
C LYS A 39 11.60 1.22 8.59
N HIS A 40 10.31 1.52 8.49
CA HIS A 40 9.57 2.15 9.58
C HIS A 40 9.45 1.20 10.78
N LEU A 41 9.11 -0.07 10.55
CA LEU A 41 8.99 -1.09 11.60
C LEU A 41 10.32 -1.41 12.28
N THR A 42 11.42 -1.51 11.54
CA THR A 42 12.75 -1.74 12.12
C THR A 42 13.17 -0.57 13.00
N THR A 43 12.87 0.66 12.58
CA THR A 43 13.13 1.87 13.37
C THR A 43 12.29 1.89 14.65
N LEU A 44 11.00 1.55 14.55
CA LEU A 44 10.06 1.55 15.67
C LEU A 44 10.40 0.49 16.71
N ASN A 45 10.69 -0.73 16.27
CA ASN A 45 10.89 -1.90 17.14
C ASN A 45 12.36 -2.14 17.52
N ARG A 46 13.30 -1.43 16.87
CA ARG A 46 14.75 -1.60 17.06
C ARG A 46 15.23 -3.04 16.79
N VAL A 47 14.67 -3.67 15.76
CA VAL A 47 15.02 -5.02 15.30
C VAL A 47 15.47 -4.99 13.85
N CYS A 48 16.19 -6.02 13.42
CA CYS A 48 16.60 -6.17 12.03
C CYS A 48 15.42 -6.55 11.12
N ALA A 49 15.56 -6.29 9.81
CA ALA A 49 14.46 -6.51 8.86
C ALA A 49 14.07 -8.00 8.72
N ASP A 50 15.04 -8.90 8.87
CA ASP A 50 14.88 -10.36 8.86
C ASP A 50 14.28 -10.92 10.16
N GLU A 51 14.31 -10.15 11.25
CA GLU A 51 13.69 -10.50 12.53
C GLU A 51 12.24 -10.01 12.65
N LEU A 52 11.74 -9.25 11.68
CA LEU A 52 10.35 -8.80 11.67
C LEU A 52 9.40 -10.00 11.58
N ARG A 53 8.35 -9.92 12.40
CA ARG A 53 7.29 -10.91 12.59
C ARG A 53 5.92 -10.26 12.52
N LEU A 54 4.88 -11.06 12.29
CA LEU A 54 3.48 -10.58 12.36
C LEU A 54 3.13 -9.96 13.71
N ASP A 55 3.81 -10.35 14.79
CA ASP A 55 3.63 -9.76 16.13
C ASP A 55 3.98 -8.26 16.19
N HIS A 56 4.76 -7.74 15.24
CA HIS A 56 5.10 -6.32 15.14
C HIS A 56 4.06 -5.53 14.33
N LEU A 57 3.06 -6.21 13.78
CA LEU A 57 1.98 -5.61 13.00
C LEU A 57 0.72 -5.57 13.86
N ASP A 58 0.26 -4.37 14.15
CA ASP A 58 -1.05 -4.16 14.74
C ASP A 58 -1.69 -2.91 14.10
N ARG A 59 -2.87 -2.56 14.59
CA ARG A 59 -3.56 -1.35 14.12
C ARG A 59 -2.73 -0.09 14.36
N ALA A 60 -2.04 0.01 15.49
CA ALA A 60 -1.28 1.19 15.90
C ALA A 60 -0.01 1.38 15.07
N THR A 61 0.71 0.31 14.73
CA THR A 61 1.89 0.38 13.88
C THR A 61 1.52 0.79 12.45
N VAL A 62 0.39 0.29 11.93
CA VAL A 62 -0.13 0.71 10.62
C VAL A 62 -0.62 2.16 10.64
N THR A 63 -1.39 2.59 11.64
CA THR A 63 -1.84 3.99 11.70
C THR A 63 -0.69 4.97 11.96
N GLY A 64 0.29 4.58 12.79
CA GLY A 64 1.54 5.31 13.00
C GLY A 64 2.34 5.47 11.70
N PHE A 65 2.42 4.41 10.89
CA PHE A 65 3.03 4.49 9.56
C PHE A 65 2.28 5.45 8.63
N LEU A 66 0.94 5.42 8.62
CA LEU A 66 0.15 6.36 7.81
C LEU A 66 0.30 7.82 8.27
N ALA A 67 0.53 8.06 9.56
CA ALA A 67 0.87 9.39 10.09
C ALA A 67 2.28 9.80 9.65
N TYR A 68 3.28 8.92 9.78
CA TYR A 68 4.65 9.15 9.29
C TYR A 68 4.68 9.53 7.79
N LEU A 69 3.90 8.82 6.95
CA LEU A 69 3.81 9.15 5.53
C LEU A 69 3.24 10.55 5.27
N ARG A 70 2.31 11.02 6.12
CA ARG A 70 1.73 12.36 6.01
C ARG A 70 2.72 13.41 6.50
N ASP A 71 3.25 13.23 7.71
CA ASP A 71 3.94 14.29 8.46
C ASP A 71 5.40 14.42 8.04
N VAL A 72 6.06 13.32 7.71
CA VAL A 72 7.50 13.30 7.38
C VAL A 72 7.73 13.21 5.89
N ARG A 73 6.89 12.45 5.17
CA ARG A 73 7.04 12.26 3.72
C ARG A 73 6.12 13.14 2.86
N ALA A 74 5.25 13.94 3.49
CA ALA A 74 4.29 14.82 2.81
C ALA A 74 3.42 14.11 1.75
N ASN A 75 3.15 12.81 1.93
CA ASN A 75 2.35 12.05 0.97
C ASN A 75 0.87 12.45 1.04
N THR A 76 0.26 12.58 -0.13
CA THR A 76 -1.18 12.87 -0.26
C THR A 76 -2.05 11.77 0.35
N ALA A 77 -3.32 12.08 0.61
CA ALA A 77 -4.31 11.08 1.05
C ALA A 77 -4.44 9.92 0.05
N ALA A 78 -4.37 10.19 -1.26
CA ALA A 78 -4.44 9.16 -2.30
C ALA A 78 -3.26 8.19 -2.22
N THR A 79 -2.02 8.70 -2.11
CA THR A 79 -0.82 7.87 -1.97
C THR A 79 -0.87 7.05 -0.68
N ARG A 80 -1.30 7.64 0.45
CA ARG A 80 -1.44 6.91 1.72
C ARG A 80 -2.48 5.80 1.64
N ASN A 81 -3.62 6.05 0.98
CA ASN A 81 -4.65 5.02 0.77
C ASN A 81 -4.13 3.87 -0.09
N HIS A 82 -3.39 4.17 -1.16
CA HIS A 82 -2.79 3.14 -2.00
C HIS A 82 -1.80 2.27 -1.20
N ARG A 83 -0.98 2.88 -0.35
CA ARG A 83 -0.07 2.18 0.56
C ARG A 83 -0.81 1.32 1.60
N LEU A 84 -1.91 1.83 2.16
CA LEU A 84 -2.78 1.06 3.05
C LEU A 84 -3.39 -0.15 2.33
N THR A 85 -3.81 -0.01 1.07
CA THR A 85 -4.30 -1.13 0.26
C THR A 85 -3.24 -2.21 0.08
N ALA A 86 -1.99 -1.84 -0.23
CA ALA A 86 -0.90 -2.80 -0.37
C ALA A 86 -0.63 -3.60 0.92
N ILE A 87 -0.71 -2.94 2.09
CA ILE A 87 -0.56 -3.59 3.40
C ILE A 87 -1.70 -4.59 3.63
N ARG A 88 -2.94 -4.17 3.36
CA ARG A 88 -4.12 -5.02 3.53
C ARG A 88 -4.11 -6.23 2.61
N SER A 89 -3.67 -6.06 1.37
CA SER A 89 -3.64 -7.16 0.40
C SER A 89 -2.77 -8.32 0.91
N LEU A 90 -1.60 -8.03 1.48
CA LEU A 90 -0.75 -9.07 2.05
C LEU A 90 -1.34 -9.66 3.33
N LEU A 91 -1.94 -8.86 4.22
CA LEU A 91 -2.54 -9.39 5.45
C LEU A 91 -3.81 -10.22 5.20
N ALA A 92 -4.62 -9.83 4.21
CA ALA A 92 -5.76 -10.63 3.76
C ALA A 92 -5.30 -11.94 3.11
N TYR A 93 -4.16 -11.92 2.40
CA TYR A 93 -3.53 -13.12 1.88
C TYR A 93 -3.01 -14.03 3.00
N ALA A 94 -2.40 -13.48 4.04
CA ALA A 94 -1.82 -14.24 5.15
C ALA A 94 -2.87 -14.86 6.10
N LEU A 95 -4.07 -14.28 6.17
CA LEU A 95 -5.09 -14.64 7.15
C LEU A 95 -5.49 -16.13 7.17
N PRO A 96 -5.73 -16.81 6.03
CA PRO A 96 -6.12 -18.22 6.04
C PRO A 96 -5.06 -19.15 6.63
N ASP A 97 -3.78 -18.80 6.45
CA ASP A 97 -2.64 -19.61 6.90
C ASP A 97 -2.19 -19.28 8.34
N HIS A 98 -2.62 -18.12 8.85
CA HIS A 98 -2.22 -17.57 10.15
C HIS A 98 -3.42 -17.14 11.01
N PRO A 99 -4.34 -18.06 11.35
CA PRO A 99 -5.54 -17.75 12.13
C PRO A 99 -5.22 -17.25 13.55
N GLU A 100 -4.06 -17.58 14.11
CA GLU A 100 -3.58 -17.07 15.40
C GLU A 100 -3.40 -15.54 15.42
N TYR A 101 -3.30 -14.90 14.25
CA TYR A 101 -3.24 -13.44 14.08
C TYR A 101 -4.57 -12.84 13.60
N ALA A 102 -5.66 -13.61 13.55
CA ALA A 102 -6.89 -13.22 12.88
C ALA A 102 -7.51 -11.92 13.41
N GLU A 103 -7.56 -11.74 14.73
CA GLU A 103 -8.12 -10.52 15.32
C GLU A 103 -7.26 -9.29 14.98
N THR A 104 -5.95 -9.40 15.12
CA THR A 104 -5.00 -8.32 14.78
C THR A 104 -5.11 -7.94 13.29
N ILE A 105 -5.16 -8.93 12.41
CA ILE A 105 -5.36 -8.71 10.97
C ILE A 105 -6.71 -8.04 10.73
N ARG A 106 -7.81 -8.55 11.30
CA ARG A 106 -9.15 -7.97 11.16
C ARG A 106 -9.18 -6.50 11.58
N GLN A 107 -8.50 -6.14 12.67
CA GLN A 107 -8.39 -4.75 13.13
C GLN A 107 -7.67 -3.87 12.11
N ILE A 108 -6.58 -4.33 11.50
CA ILE A 108 -5.85 -3.59 10.45
C ILE A 108 -6.71 -3.45 9.18
N LEU A 109 -7.37 -4.53 8.75
CA LEU A 109 -8.29 -4.51 7.62
C LEU A 109 -9.42 -3.47 7.83
N SER A 110 -9.87 -3.27 9.07
CA SER A 110 -10.92 -2.32 9.44
C SER A 110 -10.52 -0.84 9.49
N ILE A 111 -9.23 -0.49 9.35
CA ILE A 111 -8.77 0.90 9.31
C ILE A 111 -9.59 1.66 8.24
N ARG A 112 -9.90 2.95 8.39
CA ARG A 112 -10.58 3.68 7.31
C ARG A 112 -9.54 4.38 6.44
N PRO A 113 -9.64 4.29 5.09
CA PRO A 113 -8.82 5.12 4.22
C PRO A 113 -9.10 6.61 4.52
N SER A 114 -8.07 7.44 4.31
CA SER A 114 -8.22 8.89 4.41
C SER A 114 -9.20 9.37 3.35
N LYS A 115 -10.08 10.30 3.70
CA LYS A 115 -10.93 10.96 2.71
C LYS A 115 -10.03 11.68 1.70
N THR A 116 -10.27 11.46 0.41
CA THR A 116 -9.67 12.21 -0.69
C THR A 116 -10.76 13.15 -1.20
N ALA A 117 -10.45 14.44 -1.38
CA ALA A 117 -11.30 15.28 -2.19
C ALA A 117 -11.33 14.67 -3.59
N THR A 118 -12.52 14.35 -4.11
CA THR A 118 -12.67 14.02 -5.52
C THR A 118 -12.17 15.25 -6.28
N PRO A 119 -11.16 15.15 -7.15
CA PRO A 119 -10.86 16.26 -8.03
C PRO A 119 -12.11 16.46 -8.88
N THR A 120 -12.80 17.58 -8.70
CA THR A 120 -13.76 18.06 -9.69
C THR A 120 -12.95 18.15 -10.97
N LEU A 121 -13.17 17.20 -11.89
CA LEU A 121 -12.70 17.28 -13.25
C LEU A 121 -13.35 18.53 -13.84
N ALA A 122 -12.69 19.67 -13.68
CA ALA A 122 -12.81 20.77 -14.62
C ALA A 122 -12.22 20.22 -15.91
N TYR A 123 -13.06 19.54 -16.66
CA TYR A 123 -12.83 19.28 -18.06
C TYR A 123 -12.57 20.64 -18.70
N LEU A 124 -11.33 20.88 -19.13
CA LEU A 124 -11.01 22.00 -20.00
C LEU A 124 -11.73 21.72 -21.33
N SER A 125 -13.00 22.14 -21.40
CA SER A 125 -13.65 22.52 -22.64
C SER A 125 -13.25 23.96 -22.92
N GLU A 126 -12.32 24.16 -23.84
CA GLU A 126 -12.21 25.33 -24.74
C GLU A 126 -11.55 24.77 -26.01
N GLU A 127 -12.31 24.28 -27.00
CA GLU A 127 -12.93 25.06 -28.08
C GLU A 127 -12.07 26.22 -28.61
N GLY A 128 -11.44 25.96 -29.77
CA GLY A 128 -11.41 26.88 -30.92
C GLY A 128 -10.27 27.90 -31.00
N THR A 129 -9.34 27.71 -31.96
CA THR A 129 -9.20 28.65 -33.10
C THR A 129 -8.29 28.12 -34.21
N ASP A 130 -8.92 28.00 -35.37
CA ASP A 130 -8.49 28.10 -36.77
C ASP A 130 -7.11 28.70 -37.11
N ALA A 131 -6.40 28.09 -38.09
CA ALA A 131 -5.77 28.78 -39.23
C ALA A 131 -4.98 27.78 -40.12
N GLY A 132 -5.32 27.71 -41.40
CA GLY A 132 -4.80 26.75 -42.39
C GLY A 132 -3.58 27.20 -43.22
N LEU A 133 -3.22 26.33 -44.17
CA LEU A 133 -2.44 26.48 -45.43
C LEU A 133 -1.85 25.09 -45.75
N GLY A 134 -2.04 24.44 -46.89
CA GLY A 134 -2.74 24.70 -48.14
C GLY A 134 -2.42 23.51 -49.07
N ASP A 135 -3.32 23.15 -49.98
CA ASP A 135 -2.96 22.40 -51.19
C ASP A 135 -4.08 22.53 -52.24
N ILE A 136 -3.63 22.88 -53.45
CA ILE A 136 -4.29 23.05 -54.76
C ILE A 136 -4.96 24.41 -55.03
#